data_AF-A4YIT1-F1
#
_entry.id   AF-A4YIT1-F1
#
_cell.length_a   1.000
_cell.length_b   1.000
_cell.length_c   1.000
_cell.angle_alpha   90.00
_cell.angle_beta   90.00
_cell.angle_gamma   90.00
#
_symmetry.space_group_name_H-M   'P 1'
#
loop_
_entity.id
_entity.type
_entity.pdbx_description
1 polymer ?
#
loop_
_entity_poly.entity_id
_entity_poly.type
_entity_poly.pdbx_seq_one_letter_code
_entity_poly.pdbx_strand_id
1 'polypeptide(L)' 'MIPFEVLIKIMLLIPSIVFLFYSAVYILLFELNVQPSLSKTYRNLSIILIGGGAILLSIYLIV' A
#
# COMPACT_ATOMS: atom_id res chain seq x y z
N MET A 1 16.36 -24.68 -5.04
CA MET A 1 16.46 -23.28 -5.49
C MET A 1 15.05 -22.76 -5.71
N ILE A 2 14.72 -21.56 -5.24
CA ILE A 2 13.41 -20.95 -5.48
C ILE A 2 13.35 -20.56 -6.97
N PRO A 3 12.27 -20.89 -7.71
CA PRO A 3 12.12 -20.47 -9.09
C PRO A 3 12.15 -18.95 -9.21
N PHE A 4 12.79 -18.42 -10.27
CA PHE A 4 12.91 -16.98 -10.49
C PHE A 4 11.55 -16.27 -10.56
N GLU A 5 10.53 -16.93 -11.11
CA GLU A 5 9.15 -16.44 -11.15
C GLU A 5 8.58 -16.21 -9.74
N VAL A 6 8.82 -17.15 -8.82
CA VAL A 6 8.37 -17.05 -7.43
C VAL A 6 9.06 -15.89 -6.72
N LEU A 7 10.33 -15.63 -7.04
CA LEU A 7 11.07 -14.49 -6.49
C LEU A 7 10.44 -13.15 -6.90
N ILE A 8 10.10 -12.98 -8.19
CA ILE A 8 9.44 -11.77 -8.69
C ILE A 8 8.08 -11.58 -8.00
N LYS A 9 7.29 -12.65 -7.88
CA LYS A 9 6.00 -12.63 -7.19
C LYS A 9 6.11 -12.14 -5.76
N ILE A 10 7.10 -12.64 -5.01
CA ILE A 10 7.36 -12.18 -3.63
C ILE A 10 7.78 -10.69 -3.60
N MET A 11 8.66 -10.28 -4.52
CA MET A 11 9.14 -8.90 -4.61
C MET A 11 8.03 -7.89 -4.95
N LEU A 12 6.95 -8.31 -5.61
CA LEU A 12 5.78 -7.47 -5.88
C LEU A 12 4.76 -7.54 -4.74
N LEU A 13 4.52 -8.73 -4.20
CA LEU A 13 3.48 -8.97 -3.20
C LEU A 13 3.78 -8.27 -1.87
N ILE A 14 5.03 -8.36 -1.38
CA ILE A 14 5.39 -7.77 -0.08
C ILE A 14 5.19 -6.24 -0.10
N PRO A 15 5.74 -5.47 -1.05
CA PRO A 15 5.48 -4.04 -1.13
C PRO A 15 4.00 -3.69 -1.31
N SER A 16 3.25 -4.49 -2.08
CA SER A 16 1.80 -4.30 -2.25
C SER A 16 1.06 -4.36 -0.91
N ILE A 17 1.35 -5.39 -0.10
CA ILE A 17 0.73 -5.56 1.23
C ILE A 17 1.13 -4.40 2.14
N VAL A 18 2.41 -4.01 2.15
CA VAL A 18 2.91 -2.88 2.96
C VAL A 18 2.19 -1.59 2.59
N PHE A 19 2.03 -1.30 1.29
CA PHE A 19 1.36 -0.09 0.82
C PHE A 19 -0.10 -0.07 1.23
N LEU A 20 -0.82 -1.17 1.01
CA LEU A 20 -2.24 -1.29 1.39
C LEU A 20 -2.43 -1.19 2.91
N PHE A 21 -1.55 -1.80 3.70
CA PHE A 21 -1.58 -1.70 5.15
C PHE A 21 -1.41 -0.26 5.63
N TYR A 22 -0.35 0.43 5.19
CA TYR A 22 -0.14 1.82 5.60
C TYR A 22 -1.22 2.76 5.08
N SER A 23 -1.79 2.49 3.90
CA SER A 23 -2.95 3.23 3.41
C SER A 23 -4.13 3.15 4.39
N ALA A 24 -4.46 1.94 4.86
CA ALA A 24 -5.53 1.74 5.84
C ALA A 24 -5.23 2.45 7.17
N VAL A 25 -3.97 2.38 7.64
CA VAL A 25 -3.54 3.09 8.85
C VAL A 25 -3.73 4.60 8.69
N TYR A 26 -3.30 5.19 7.57
CA TYR A 26 -3.45 6.63 7.36
C TYR A 26 -4.92 7.06 7.17
N ILE A 27 -5.77 6.24 6.56
CA ILE A 27 -7.23 6.46 6.55
C ILE A 27 -7.75 6.50 7.98
N LEU A 28 -7.36 5.53 8.82
CA LEU A 28 -7.84 5.46 10.20
C LEU A 28 -7.36 6.67 11.04
N LEU A 29 -6.11 7.12 10.86
CA LEU A 29 -5.61 8.34 11.48
C LEU A 29 -6.38 9.59 11.02
N PHE A 30 -6.78 9.62 9.76
CA PHE A 30 -7.60 10.70 9.18
C PHE A 30 -9.03 10.69 9.76
N GLU A 31 -9.71 9.55 9.74
CA GLU A 31 -11.10 9.38 10.21
C GLU A 31 -11.24 9.65 11.70
N LEU A 32 -10.27 9.18 12.51
CA LEU A 32 -10.24 9.45 13.95
C LEU A 32 -9.75 10.87 14.29
N ASN A 33 -9.33 11.64 13.29
CA ASN A 33 -8.81 13.00 13.45
C ASN A 33 -7.73 13.10 14.56
N VAL A 34 -6.84 12.09 14.64
CA VAL A 34 -5.86 11.96 15.73
C VAL A 34 -4.97 13.20 15.86
N GLN A 35 -4.61 13.79 14.72
CA GLN A 35 -3.88 15.06 14.66
C GLN A 35 -4.45 15.96 13.56
N PRO A 36 -5.29 16.95 13.90
CA PRO A 36 -6.03 17.76 12.92
C PRO A 36 -5.15 18.52 11.94
N SER A 37 -3.97 18.98 12.38
CA SER A 37 -3.01 19.70 11.51
C SER A 37 -2.45 18.83 10.38
N LEU A 38 -2.45 17.50 10.54
CA LEU A 38 -1.94 16.54 9.57
C LEU A 38 -3.04 15.80 8.80
N SER A 39 -4.31 16.12 9.04
CA SER A 39 -5.46 15.45 8.42
C SER A 39 -5.36 15.36 6.88
N LYS A 40 -5.03 16.48 6.21
CA LYS A 40 -4.82 16.50 4.75
C LYS A 40 -3.66 15.59 4.31
N THR A 41 -2.58 15.57 5.09
CA THR A 41 -1.40 14.73 4.81
C THR A 41 -1.76 13.25 4.91
N TYR A 42 -2.46 12.84 5.98
CA TYR A 42 -2.91 11.45 6.15
C TYR A 42 -3.82 11.00 5.01
N ARG A 43 -4.79 11.84 4.62
CA ARG A 43 -5.66 11.55 3.47
C ARG A 43 -4.88 11.42 2.16
N ASN A 44 -3.94 12.31 1.89
CA ASN A 44 -3.18 12.27 0.63
C ASN A 44 -2.25 11.06 0.59
N LEU A 45 -1.55 10.76 1.70
CA LEU A 45 -0.70 9.59 1.81
C LEU A 45 -1.50 8.30 1.66
N SER A 46 -2.69 8.20 2.26
CA SER A 46 -3.50 7.01 2.11
C SER A 46 -3.94 6.77 0.67
N ILE A 47 -4.32 7.83 -0.05
CA ILE A 47 -4.71 7.76 -1.47
C ILE A 47 -3.51 7.36 -2.35
N ILE A 48 -2.33 7.94 -2.10
CA ILE A 48 -1.12 7.59 -2.86
C ILE A 48 -0.75 6.12 -2.62
N LEU A 49 -0.79 5.67 -1.36
CA LEU A 49 -0.44 4.30 -0.99
C LEU A 49 -1.47 3.29 -1.49
N ILE A 50 -2.78 3.60 -1.47
CA ILE A 50 -3.80 2.70 -2.03
C ILE A 50 -3.61 2.56 -3.53
N GLY A 51 -3.32 3.66 -4.23
CA GLY A 51 -3.06 3.66 -5.67
C GLY A 51 -1.81 2.85 -6.01
N GLY A 52 -0.69 3.10 -5.33
CA GLY A 52 0.55 2.35 -5.54
C GLY A 52 0.42 0.87 -5.20
N GLY A 53 -0.26 0.54 -4.09
CA GLY A 53 -0.50 -0.84 -3.68
C GLY A 53 -1.41 -1.59 -4.66
N ALA A 54 -2.46 -0.94 -5.16
CA ALA A 54 -3.35 -1.52 -6.17
C ALA A 54 -2.63 -1.76 -7.51
N ILE A 55 -1.73 -0.86 -7.93
CA ILE A 55 -0.93 -1.03 -9.14
C ILE A 55 0.01 -2.24 -8.98
N LEU A 56 0.77 -2.30 -7.88
CA LEU A 56 1.70 -3.41 -7.64
C LEU A 56 0.98 -4.76 -7.54
N LEU A 57 -0.19 -4.78 -6.87
CA LEU A 57 -1.02 -5.98 -6.78
C LEU A 57 -1.56 -6.40 -8.15
N SER A 58 -1.97 -5.45 -8.98
CA SER A 58 -2.43 -5.74 -10.35
C SER A 58 -1.31 -6.37 -11.19
N ILE A 59 -0.09 -5.85 -11.09
CA ILE A 59 1.08 -6.43 -11.76
C ILE A 59 1.36 -7.84 -11.23
N TYR A 60 1.29 -8.04 -9.91
CA TYR A 60 1.44 -9.37 -9.28
C TYR A 60 0.42 -10.40 -9.77
N LEU A 61 -0.81 -10.01 -10.09
CA LEU A 61 -1.85 -10.92 -10.58
C LEU A 61 -1.67 -11.29 -12.06
N ILE A 62 -0.91 -10.50 -12.82
CA ILE A 62 -0.65 -10.71 -14.25
C ILE A 62 0.59 -11.57 -14.47
N VAL A 63 1.65 -11.32 -13.69
CA VAL A 63 2.92 -12.07 -13.71
C VAL A 63 2.75 -13.38 -12.94
#